data_AF-A0AAU8VCA3-F1
#
_entry.id   AF-A0AAU8VCA3-F1
#
_cell.length_a   1.000
_cell.length_b   1.000
_cell.length_c   1.000
_cell.angle_alpha   90.00
_cell.angle_beta   90.00
_cell.angle_gamma   90.00
#
_symmetry.space_group_name_H-M   'P 1'
#
loop_
_entity.id
_entity.type
_entity.pdbx_description
1 polymer ?
#
loop_
_entity_poly.entity_id
_entity_poly.type
_entity_poly.pdbx_seq_one_letter_code
_entity_poly.pdbx_strand_id
1 'polypeptide(L)' 'MAGHPRVRGFTKEDNKRRYALHRVLRKEGYKIVSKSRTIYISVGASLVENASAIELVRNFGYAIQTSAFE' A
#
# COMPACT_ATOMS: atom_id res chain seq x y z
N MET A 1 13.59 11.33 -15.71
CA MET A 1 12.59 10.54 -16.45
C MET A 1 11.71 9.81 -15.44
N ALA A 2 10.45 10.24 -15.28
CA ALA A 2 9.47 9.55 -14.45
C ALA A 2 9.01 8.30 -15.21
N GLY A 3 9.53 7.14 -14.83
CA GLY A 3 9.18 5.87 -15.46
C GLY A 3 7.71 5.53 -15.18
N HIS A 4 6.92 5.36 -16.23
CA HIS A 4 5.58 4.78 -16.18
C HIS A 4 5.58 3.44 -15.41
N PRO A 5 4.47 3.09 -14.74
CA PRO A 5 4.36 1.85 -13.98
C PRO A 5 4.65 0.67 -14.92
N ARG A 6 5.66 -0.12 -14.57
CA ARG A 6 6.12 -1.25 -15.37
C ARG A 6 4.95 -2.21 -15.61
N VAL A 7 4.58 -2.38 -16.88
CA VAL A 7 3.65 -3.41 -17.38
C VAL A 7 4.25 -4.82 -17.27
N ARG A 8 5.55 -4.93 -16.94
CA ARG A 8 6.23 -6.18 -16.55
C ARG A 8 5.90 -6.51 -15.10
N GLY A 9 5.37 -7.71 -14.84
CA GLY A 9 5.04 -8.17 -13.50
C GLY A 9 6.16 -7.98 -12.48
N PHE A 10 5.79 -7.85 -11.21
CA PHE A 10 6.74 -7.61 -10.11
C PHE A 10 7.78 -8.73 -10.01
N THR A 11 9.05 -8.35 -9.83
CA THR A 11 10.12 -9.32 -9.57
C THR A 11 9.95 -9.98 -8.19
N LYS A 12 10.75 -11.00 -7.90
CA LYS A 12 10.77 -11.64 -6.57
C LYS A 12 11.15 -10.63 -5.48
N GLU A 13 12.08 -9.73 -5.78
CA GLU A 13 12.53 -8.68 -4.86
C GLU A 13 11.46 -7.62 -4.62
N ASP A 14 10.78 -7.18 -5.69
CA ASP A 14 9.63 -6.27 -5.59
C ASP A 14 8.53 -6.87 -4.70
N ASN A 15 8.22 -8.15 -4.89
CA ASN A 15 7.24 -8.83 -4.06
C ASN A 15 7.70 -8.96 -2.61
N LYS A 16 8.98 -9.28 -2.37
CA LYS A 16 9.54 -9.34 -1.02
C LYS A 16 9.41 -7.99 -0.31
N ARG A 17 9.71 -6.89 -1.01
CA ARG A 17 9.55 -5.53 -0.50
C ARG A 17 8.08 -5.19 -0.24
N ARG A 18 7.18 -5.47 -1.18
CA ARG A 18 5.73 -5.30 -1.03
C ARG A 18 5.17 -6.02 0.21
N TYR A 19 5.56 -7.28 0.42
CA TYR A 19 5.13 -8.04 1.58
C TYR A 19 5.75 -7.56 2.89
N ALA A 20 6.96 -6.99 2.86
CA ALA A 20 7.54 -6.34 4.04
C ALA A 20 6.71 -5.11 4.45
N LEU A 21 6.33 -4.26 3.49
CA LEU A 21 5.46 -3.11 3.74
C LEU A 21 4.10 -3.53 4.31
N HIS A 22 3.51 -4.61 3.78
CA HIS A 22 2.26 -5.16 4.33
C HIS A 22 2.40 -5.54 5.80
N ARG A 23 3.53 -6.13 6.20
CA ARG A 23 3.77 -6.53 7.59
C ARG A 23 3.88 -5.33 8.51
N VAL A 24 4.56 -4.27 8.08
CA VAL A 24 4.70 -3.02 8.85
C VAL A 24 3.32 -2.39 9.06
N LEU A 25 2.59 -2.14 7.97
CA LEU A 25 1.29 -1.48 8.02
C LEU A 25 0.24 -2.29 8.79
N ARG A 26 0.25 -3.63 8.71
CA ARG A 26 -0.64 -4.47 9.51
C ARG A 26 -0.34 -4.38 11.02
N LYS A 27 0.93 -4.21 11.41
CA LYS A 27 1.29 -3.98 12.82
C LYS A 27 0.80 -2.62 13.32
N GLU A 28 0.75 -1.64 12.43
CA GLU A 28 0.25 -0.30 12.70
C GLU A 28 -1.29 -0.20 12.65
N GLY A 29 -1.99 -1.31 12.40
CA GLY A 29 -3.46 -1.37 12.40
C GLY A 29 -4.12 -1.15 11.04
N TYR A 30 -3.36 -0.97 9.95
CA TYR A 30 -3.94 -0.79 8.62
C TYR A 30 -4.49 -2.11 8.06
N LYS A 31 -5.72 -2.06 7.55
CA LYS A 31 -6.33 -3.18 6.84
C LYS A 31 -5.91 -3.16 5.36
N ILE A 32 -5.18 -4.19 4.93
CA ILE A 32 -4.66 -4.29 3.56
C ILE A 32 -5.24 -5.52 2.85
N VAL A 33 -5.90 -5.28 1.71
CA VAL A 33 -6.42 -6.31 0.82
C VAL A 33 -5.50 -6.44 -0.39
N SER A 34 -4.59 -7.42 -0.33
CA SER A 34 -3.56 -7.65 -1.35
C SER A 34 -4.13 -8.01 -2.73
N LYS A 35 -5.30 -8.66 -2.78
CA LYS A 35 -5.93 -9.13 -4.03
C LYS A 35 -6.45 -7.96 -4.87
N SER A 36 -7.12 -7.00 -4.23
CA SER A 36 -7.60 -5.77 -4.86
C SER A 36 -6.59 -4.63 -4.82
N ARG A 37 -5.43 -4.85 -4.19
CA ARG A 37 -4.40 -3.83 -3.92
C ARG A 37 -4.99 -2.60 -3.24
N THR A 38 -5.74 -2.83 -2.16
CA THR A 38 -6.43 -1.75 -1.44
C THR A 38 -5.91 -1.63 -0.02
N ILE A 39 -5.65 -0.40 0.41
CA ILE A 39 -5.35 -0.05 1.80
C ILE A 39 -6.58 0.68 2.34
N TYR A 40 -7.12 0.16 3.43
CA TYR A 40 -8.21 0.81 4.16
C TYR A 40 -7.64 1.67 5.27
N ILE A 41 -8.16 2.89 5.36
CA ILE A 41 -7.85 3.83 6.43
C ILE A 41 -9.12 4.28 7.14
N SER A 42 -8.99 4.49 8.45
CA SER A 42 -10.07 5.06 9.26
C SER A 42 -10.34 6.50 8.87
N VAL A 43 -11.60 6.92 8.94
CA VAL A 43 -11.98 8.31 8.69
C VAL A 43 -11.27 9.21 9.69
N GLY A 44 -10.49 10.18 9.18
CA GLY A 44 -9.68 11.10 9.99
C GLY A 44 -8.20 10.72 10.13
N ALA A 45 -7.79 9.52 9.72
CA ALA A 45 -6.38 9.15 9.69
C ALA A 45 -5.67 9.78 8.47
N SER A 46 -4.55 10.48 8.71
CA SER A 46 -3.74 11.05 7.62
C SER A 46 -2.72 10.03 7.10
N LEU A 47 -2.89 9.60 5.85
CA LEU A 47 -1.90 8.76 5.16
C LEU A 47 -0.59 9.49 4.82
N VAL A 48 -0.59 10.82 4.89
CA VAL A 48 0.55 11.66 4.52
C VAL A 48 1.74 11.42 5.46
N GLU A 49 1.47 10.90 6.67
CA GLU A 49 2.49 10.67 7.68
C GLU A 49 3.14 9.27 7.58
N ASN A 50 2.55 8.34 6.82
CA ASN A 50 3.04 6.97 6.74
C ASN A 50 3.79 6.70 5.43
N ALA A 51 5.12 6.78 5.50
CA ALA A 51 6.01 6.51 4.37
C ALA A 51 5.79 5.14 3.71
N SER A 52 5.48 4.10 4.50
CA SER A 52 5.26 2.74 3.99
C SER A 52 3.99 2.63 3.14
N ALA A 53 2.93 3.33 3.55
CA ALA A 53 1.68 3.35 2.80
C ALA A 53 1.81 4.15 1.50
N ILE A 54 2.52 5.29 1.55
CA ILE A 54 2.84 6.09 0.36
C ILE A 54 3.63 5.24 -0.64
N GLU A 55 4.57 4.43 -0.17
CA GLU A 55 5.36 3.54 -1.02
C GLU A 55 4.50 2.49 -1.73
N LEU A 56 3.54 1.86 -1.03
CA LEU A 56 2.60 0.92 -1.65
C LEU A 56 1.74 1.57 -2.74
N VAL A 57 1.26 2.77 -2.48
CA VAL A 57 0.41 3.51 -3.42
C VAL A 57 1.21 3.90 -4.66
N ARG A 58 2.37 4.56 -4.47
CA ARG A 58 3.17 5.10 -5.58
C ARG A 58 3.90 4.02 -6.38
N ASN A 59 4.52 3.05 -5.71
CA ASN A 59 5.40 2.08 -6.38
C ASN A 59 4.69 0.79 -6.78
N PHE A 60 3.63 0.41 -6.05
CA PHE A 60 2.93 -0.86 -6.27
C PHE A 60 1.48 -0.67 -6.75
N GLY A 61 1.03 0.58 -6.90
CA GLY A 61 -0.27 0.92 -7.48
C GLY A 61 -1.44 0.52 -6.58
N TYR A 62 -1.29 0.66 -5.26
CA TYR A 62 -2.39 0.41 -4.33
C TYR A 62 -3.37 1.57 -4.32
N ALA A 63 -4.66 1.26 -4.26
CA ALA A 63 -5.72 2.23 -4.03
C ALA A 63 -5.93 2.44 -2.52
N ILE A 64 -6.25 3.68 -2.16
CA ILE A 64 -6.65 4.04 -0.80
C ILE A 64 -8.18 4.04 -0.76
N GLN A 65 -8.76 3.37 0.23
CA GLN A 65 -10.17 3.46 0.55
C GLN A 65 -10.35 3.88 1.99
N THR A 66 -11.25 4.84 2.23
CA THR A 66 -11.67 5.19 3.59
C THR A 66 -12.76 4.21 4.02
N SER A 67 -12.62 3.63 5.21
CA SER A 67 -13.69 2.87 5.86
C SER A 67 -14.25 3.72 7.00
N ALA A 68 -15.56 4.00 6.94
CA ALA A 68 -16.28 4.74 7.98
C ALA A 68 -16.76 3.84 9.13
N PHE A 69 -16.62 2.52 8.99
CA PHE A 69 -17.10 1.54 9.96
C PHE A 69 -15.92 0.69 10.45
N GLU A 70 -15.59 0.83 11.74
CA GLU A 70 -14.99 -0.22 12.58
C GLU A 70 -16.06 -0.72 13.55
#